data_AF-A0A971WMY0-F1
#
_entry.id   AF-A0A971WMY0-F1
#
_cell.length_a   1.000
_cell.length_b   1.000
_cell.length_c   1.000
_cell.angle_alpha   90.00
_cell.angle_beta   90.00
_cell.angle_gamma   90.00
#
_symmetry.space_group_name_H-M   'P 1'
#
loop_
_entity.id
_entity.type
_entity.pdbx_description
1 polymer ?
#
loop_
_entity_poly.entity_id
_entity_poly.type
_entity_poly.pdbx_seq_one_letter_code
_entity_poly.pdbx_strand_id
1 'polypeptide(L)'
;MSKSSSNGLNTAIILKVLVIILFIGMGICGYVAGDDVAFAGSIYQEIGEEWLTYTLTTIVLISGLGLMVPMFVKGMPGIIEKISMILILIFWLAVMIFREFVPGFSGMDFEGFLNWLMNLSVDMIIFFAIIQVCGKALK
;
A
#
# COMPACT_ATOMS: atom_id res chain seq x y z
N MET A 1 -21.17 4.85 -37.50
CA MET A 1 -19.94 4.31 -36.90
C MET A 1 -19.35 5.41 -36.00
N SER A 2 -19.84 5.48 -34.76
CA SER A 2 -19.46 6.55 -33.83
C SER A 2 -18.03 6.31 -33.34
N LYS A 3 -17.11 7.21 -33.69
CA LYS A 3 -15.79 7.31 -33.06
C LYS A 3 -16.02 7.69 -31.59
N SER A 4 -15.92 6.71 -30.70
CA SER A 4 -15.86 6.96 -29.25
C SER A 4 -14.63 7.82 -28.96
N SER A 5 -14.88 9.09 -28.70
CA SER A 5 -13.92 10.13 -28.39
C SER A 5 -13.28 9.87 -27.03
N SER A 6 -11.99 9.57 -27.02
CA SER A 6 -10.98 10.02 -26.04
C SER A 6 -11.49 10.51 -24.67
N ASN A 7 -11.93 9.60 -23.80
CA ASN A 7 -11.96 9.79 -22.34
C ASN A 7 -11.00 8.83 -21.61
N GLY A 8 -10.12 8.13 -22.36
CA GLY A 8 -9.12 7.19 -21.84
C GLY A 8 -7.95 7.86 -21.11
N LEU A 9 -8.00 9.19 -20.93
CA LEU A 9 -7.09 9.88 -20.04
C LEU A 9 -7.42 9.44 -18.60
N ASN A 10 -6.48 8.65 -18.08
CA ASN A 10 -6.06 8.63 -16.68
C ASN A 10 -6.65 7.64 -15.69
N THR A 11 -7.33 6.55 -16.07
CA THR A 11 -7.58 5.48 -15.07
C THR A 11 -6.27 4.99 -14.43
N ALA A 12 -5.19 4.90 -15.21
CA ALA A 12 -3.86 4.53 -14.72
C ALA A 12 -3.23 5.59 -13.80
N ILE A 13 -3.38 6.87 -14.13
CA ILE A 13 -2.85 7.97 -13.32
C ILE A 13 -3.68 8.14 -12.04
N ILE A 14 -5.01 8.02 -12.13
CA ILE A 14 -5.91 8.02 -10.97
C ILE A 14 -5.52 6.89 -10.01
N LEU A 15 -5.34 5.67 -10.53
CA LEU A 15 -4.91 4.54 -9.70
C LEU A 15 -3.54 4.80 -9.03
N LYS A 16 -2.58 5.35 -9.79
CA LYS A 16 -1.27 5.74 -9.24
C LYS A 16 -1.39 6.80 -8.15
N VAL A 17 -2.22 7.82 -8.35
CA VAL A 17 -2.49 8.87 -7.35
C VAL A 17 -3.16 8.29 -6.11
N LEU A 18 -4.13 7.39 -6.26
CA LEU A 18 -4.78 6.72 -5.13
C LEU A 18 -3.79 5.90 -4.32
N VAL A 19 -2.88 5.16 -4.97
CA VAL A 19 -1.81 4.42 -4.29
C VAL A 19 -0.84 5.38 -3.58
N ILE A 20 -0.46 6.49 -4.21
CA ILE A 20 0.38 7.52 -3.56
C ILE A 20 -0.29 8.07 -2.31
N ILE A 21 -1.57 8.47 -2.41
CA ILE A 21 -2.33 9.01 -1.28
C ILE A 21 -2.46 7.97 -0.17
N LEU A 22 -2.71 6.71 -0.53
CA LEU A 22 -2.77 5.60 0.42
C LEU A 22 -1.44 5.51 1.19
N PHE A 23 -0.30 5.41 0.52
CA PHE A 23 0.99 5.23 1.17
C PHE A 23 1.47 6.44 1.98
N ILE A 24 1.24 7.65 1.47
CA ILE A 24 1.53 8.88 2.23
C ILE A 24 0.63 8.95 3.46
N GLY A 25 -0.67 8.70 3.28
CA GLY A 25 -1.65 8.69 4.38
C GLY A 25 -1.29 7.66 5.44
N MET A 26 -0.89 6.46 5.03
CA MET A 26 -0.43 5.41 5.95
C MET A 26 0.83 5.81 6.71
N GLY A 27 1.82 6.39 6.01
CA GLY A 27 3.02 6.92 6.66
C GLY A 27 2.67 7.99 7.70
N ILE A 28 1.79 8.94 7.37
CA ILE A 28 1.34 9.96 8.32
C ILE A 28 0.59 9.31 9.51
N CYS A 29 -0.32 8.37 9.24
CA CYS A 29 -1.05 7.66 10.29
C CYS A 29 -0.12 6.87 11.21
N GLY A 30 0.96 6.26 10.71
CA GLY A 30 1.95 5.59 11.56
C GLY A 30 2.65 6.55 12.52
N TYR A 31 2.91 7.80 12.12
CA TYR A 31 3.48 8.81 13.02
C TYR A 31 2.47 9.37 14.02
N VAL A 32 1.20 9.50 13.63
CA VAL A 32 0.16 10.15 14.45
C VAL A 32 -0.50 9.16 15.42
N ALA A 33 -0.76 7.93 14.98
CA ALA A 33 -1.53 6.93 15.71
C ALA A 33 -0.67 5.80 16.31
N GLY A 34 0.63 5.72 16.00
CA GLY A 34 1.53 4.73 16.59
C GLY A 34 1.03 3.30 16.35
N ASP A 35 0.85 2.52 17.42
CA ASP A 35 0.43 1.11 17.36
C ASP A 35 -1.08 0.91 17.11
N ASP A 36 -1.89 1.97 17.19
CA ASP A 36 -3.36 1.90 17.09
C ASP A 36 -3.89 1.98 15.64
N VAL A 37 -3.01 1.94 14.64
CA VAL A 37 -3.45 2.01 13.23
C VAL A 37 -3.98 0.66 12.76
N ALA A 38 -5.28 0.58 12.46
CA ALA A 38 -5.97 -0.67 12.11
C ALA A 38 -5.37 -1.48 10.93
N PHE A 39 -4.56 -0.86 10.05
CA PHE A 39 -3.99 -1.55 8.87
C PHE A 39 -2.53 -2.04 9.07
N ALA A 40 -1.75 -1.42 9.97
CA ALA A 40 -0.35 -1.78 10.21
C ALA A 40 -0.04 -2.05 11.68
N GLY A 41 -1.01 -1.86 12.57
CA GLY A 41 -0.91 -2.10 14.00
C GLY A 41 -0.54 -3.54 14.32
N SER A 42 -0.98 -4.52 13.51
CA SER A 42 -0.54 -5.92 13.65
C SER A 42 0.96 -6.10 13.38
N ILE A 43 1.53 -5.38 12.41
CA ILE A 43 2.98 -5.39 12.18
C ILE A 43 3.70 -4.67 13.31
N TYR A 44 3.19 -3.50 13.74
CA TYR A 44 3.84 -2.70 14.77
C TYR A 44 3.81 -3.37 16.15
N GLN A 45 2.70 -4.04 16.49
CA GLN A 45 2.57 -4.84 17.71
C GLN A 45 3.52 -6.05 17.71
N GLU A 46 3.68 -6.74 16.58
CA GLU A 46 4.62 -7.88 16.48
C GLU A 46 6.09 -7.43 16.50
N ILE A 47 6.38 -6.21 16.03
CA ILE A 47 7.73 -5.62 16.06
C ILE A 47 8.12 -5.22 17.49
N GLY A 48 7.18 -4.71 18.30
CA GLY A 48 7.38 -4.44 19.72
C GLY A 48 8.39 -3.33 20.08
N GLU A 49 9.14 -2.81 19.12
CA GLU A 49 10.13 -1.75 19.31
C GLU A 49 9.74 -0.47 18.55
N GLU A 50 9.49 0.61 19.29
CA GLU A 50 9.05 1.91 18.76
C GLU A 50 9.94 2.45 17.64
N TRP A 51 11.26 2.26 17.72
CA TRP A 51 12.20 2.74 16.70
C TRP A 51 12.03 2.02 15.36
N LEU A 52 11.67 0.73 15.38
CA LEU A 52 11.38 -0.03 14.16
C LEU A 52 10.07 0.42 13.55
N THR A 53 9.04 0.67 14.37
CA THR A 53 7.76 1.26 13.93
C THR A 53 7.97 2.60 13.21
N TYR A 54 8.76 3.50 13.81
CA TYR A 54 9.12 4.78 13.17
C TYR A 54 9.92 4.58 11.89
N THR A 55 10.88 3.66 11.87
CA THR A 55 11.69 3.36 10.68
C THR A 55 10.81 2.87 9.54
N LEU A 56 9.92 1.92 9.81
CA LEU A 56 9.01 1.36 8.82
C LEU A 56 8.05 2.43 8.28
N THR A 57 7.47 3.22 9.17
CA THR A 57 6.59 4.36 8.83
C THR A 57 7.32 5.36 7.93
N THR A 58 8.59 5.65 8.22
CA THR A 58 9.45 6.51 7.41
C THR A 58 9.65 5.93 6.01
N ILE A 59 9.94 4.63 5.91
CA ILE A 59 10.14 3.94 4.62
C ILE A 59 8.86 3.97 3.79
N VAL A 60 7.69 3.72 4.40
CA VAL A 60 6.38 3.77 3.76
C VAL A 60 6.09 5.16 3.20
N LEU A 61 6.32 6.20 4.02
CA LEU A 61 6.12 7.59 3.61
C LEU A 61 7.05 8.00 2.47
N ILE A 62 8.35 7.69 2.60
CA ILE A 62 9.35 7.98 1.56
C ILE A 62 9.02 7.25 0.27
N SER A 63 8.52 6.01 0.35
CA SER A 63 8.13 5.24 -0.84
C SER A 63 6.90 5.85 -1.53
N GLY A 64 5.91 6.32 -0.76
CA GLY A 64 4.78 7.08 -1.31
C GLY A 64 5.22 8.38 -2.00
N LEU A 65 6.12 9.13 -1.36
CA LEU A 65 6.69 10.35 -1.94
C LEU A 65 7.55 10.05 -3.18
N GLY A 66 8.36 9.00 -3.15
CA GLY A 66 9.21 8.59 -4.27
C GLY A 66 8.42 8.17 -5.52
N LEU A 67 7.17 7.73 -5.35
CA LEU A 67 6.22 7.53 -6.44
C LEU A 67 5.53 8.82 -6.91
N MET A 68 5.40 9.81 -6.02
CA MET A 68 4.79 11.11 -6.30
C MET A 68 5.72 12.05 -7.06
N VAL A 69 6.97 12.20 -6.64
CA VAL A 69 7.91 13.20 -7.19
C VAL A 69 8.10 13.09 -8.72
N PRO A 70 8.25 11.88 -9.32
CA PRO A 70 8.37 11.73 -10.78
C PRO A 70 7.17 12.27 -11.57
N MET A 71 6.01 12.44 -10.94
CA MET A 71 4.81 13.01 -11.59
C MET A 71 4.92 14.53 -11.79
N PHE A 72 5.74 15.21 -11.01
CA PHE A 72 5.88 16.67 -11.03
C PHE A 72 7.25 17.12 -11.54
N VAL A 73 8.28 16.28 -11.40
CA VAL A 73 9.66 16.60 -11.78
C VAL A 73 10.08 15.83 -13.02
N LYS A 74 10.17 16.52 -14.16
CA LYS A 74 10.72 15.96 -15.39
C LYS A 74 12.24 15.80 -15.25
N GLY A 75 12.76 14.63 -15.60
CA GLY A 75 14.20 14.33 -15.52
C GLY A 75 14.64 13.60 -14.25
N MET A 76 13.70 13.21 -13.39
CA MET A 76 14.02 12.36 -12.23
C MET A 76 14.51 10.98 -12.70
N PRO A 77 15.56 10.41 -12.07
CA PRO A 77 16.03 9.08 -12.39
C PRO A 77 14.90 8.05 -12.20
N GLY A 78 14.56 7.31 -13.26
CA GLY A 78 13.52 6.27 -13.20
C GLY A 78 13.80 5.13 -12.21
N ILE A 79 15.04 5.04 -11.70
CA ILE A 79 15.41 4.11 -10.63
C ILE A 79 14.67 4.43 -9.32
N ILE A 80 14.40 5.70 -9.02
CA ILE A 80 13.76 6.12 -7.76
C ILE A 80 12.30 5.64 -7.73
N GLU A 81 11.60 5.80 -8.84
CA GLU A 81 10.24 5.31 -8.98
C GLU A 81 10.20 3.78 -8.82
N LYS A 82 11.12 3.06 -9.48
CA LYS A 82 11.21 1.59 -9.40
C LYS A 82 11.49 1.08 -7.99
N ILE A 83 12.44 1.69 -7.29
CA ILE A 83 12.76 1.33 -5.89
C ILE A 83 11.55 1.57 -4.99
N SER A 84 10.91 2.74 -5.13
CA SER A 84 9.71 3.09 -4.36
C SER A 84 8.59 2.06 -4.58
N MET A 85 8.37 1.65 -5.82
CA MET A 85 7.39 0.62 -6.16
C MET A 85 7.70 -0.74 -5.53
N ILE A 86 8.97 -1.17 -5.57
CA ILE A 86 9.40 -2.43 -4.95
C ILE A 86 9.17 -2.38 -3.43
N LEU A 87 9.54 -1.28 -2.77
CA LEU A 87 9.33 -1.10 -1.33
C LEU A 87 7.85 -1.14 -0.95
N ILE A 88 6.99 -0.45 -1.72
CA ILE A 88 5.54 -0.49 -1.55
C ILE A 88 5.00 -1.92 -1.63
N LEU A 89 5.47 -2.69 -2.62
CA LEU A 89 4.98 -4.03 -2.87
C LEU A 89 5.41 -5.00 -1.75
N ILE A 90 6.66 -4.90 -1.30
CA ILE A 90 7.18 -5.68 -0.16
C ILE A 90 6.43 -5.32 1.13
N PHE A 91 6.24 -4.02 1.40
CA PHE A 91 5.54 -3.57 2.60
C PHE A 91 4.10 -4.05 2.62
N TRP A 92 3.35 -3.91 1.52
CA TRP A 92 1.96 -4.36 1.46
C TRP A 92 1.84 -5.89 1.59
N LEU A 93 2.79 -6.63 1.01
CA LEU A 93 2.86 -8.07 1.17
C LEU A 93 3.08 -8.45 2.65
N ALA A 94 3.95 -7.74 3.36
CA ALA A 94 4.13 -7.94 4.80
C ALA A 94 2.83 -7.65 5.56
N VAL A 95 2.13 -6.55 5.26
CA VAL A 95 0.83 -6.21 5.88
C VAL A 95 -0.15 -7.36 5.74
N MET A 96 -0.32 -7.90 4.53
CA MET A 96 -1.23 -9.03 4.31
C MET A 96 -0.84 -10.26 5.14
N ILE A 97 0.45 -10.60 5.21
CA ILE A 97 0.90 -11.77 5.98
C ILE A 97 0.61 -11.58 7.47
N PHE A 98 1.02 -10.45 8.04
CA PHE A 98 0.88 -10.18 9.48
C PHE A 98 -0.56 -9.93 9.91
N ARG A 99 -1.39 -9.35 9.06
CA ARG A 99 -2.79 -9.07 9.39
C ARG A 99 -3.70 -10.26 9.15
N GLU A 100 -3.52 -10.98 8.05
CA GLU A 100 -4.49 -11.99 7.61
C GLU A 100 -4.07 -13.43 7.94
N PHE A 101 -2.78 -13.71 8.16
CA PHE A 101 -2.28 -15.08 8.35
C PHE A 101 -1.62 -15.33 9.71
N VAL A 102 -1.02 -14.32 10.33
CA VAL A 102 -0.41 -14.44 11.67
C VAL A 102 -1.41 -14.67 12.80
N PRO A 103 -2.60 -14.02 12.85
CA PRO A 103 -3.64 -14.45 13.77
C PRO A 103 -4.15 -15.82 13.31
N GLY A 104 -3.49 -16.88 13.77
CA GLY A 104 -3.84 -18.26 13.47
C GLY A 104 -5.33 -18.47 13.73
N PHE A 105 -5.99 -19.25 12.87
CA PHE A 105 -7.44 -19.54 12.86
C PHE A 105 -7.96 -20.28 14.13
N SER A 106 -7.40 -20.03 15.31
CA SER A 106 -7.83 -20.61 16.57
C SER A 106 -9.08 -19.90 17.09
N GLY A 107 -10.21 -20.61 17.07
CA GLY A 107 -11.45 -20.18 17.74
C GLY A 107 -12.32 -19.20 16.94
N MET A 108 -12.10 -19.08 15.63
CA MET A 108 -12.88 -18.18 14.77
C MET A 108 -14.32 -18.69 14.59
N ASP A 109 -15.30 -17.89 15.00
CA ASP A 109 -16.71 -18.12 14.73
C ASP A 109 -17.09 -17.69 13.29
N PHE A 110 -18.34 -17.94 12.88
CA PHE A 110 -18.78 -17.61 11.52
C PHE A 110 -18.72 -16.12 11.21
N GLU A 111 -19.00 -15.26 12.22
CA GLU A 111 -18.88 -13.81 12.09
C GLU A 111 -17.43 -13.37 11.90
N GLY A 112 -16.51 -13.91 12.70
CA GLY A 112 -15.07 -13.72 12.56
C GLY A 112 -14.54 -14.19 11.20
N PHE A 113 -15.04 -15.32 10.68
CA PHE A 113 -14.69 -15.82 9.35
C PHE A 113 -15.14 -14.88 8.23
N LEU A 114 -16.36 -14.35 8.30
CA LEU A 114 -16.85 -13.39 7.30
C LEU A 114 -16.08 -12.06 7.37
N ASN A 115 -15.76 -11.58 8.56
CA ASN A 115 -14.96 -10.36 8.73
C ASN A 115 -13.54 -10.54 8.20
N TRP A 116 -12.89 -11.66 8.51
CA TRP A 116 -11.60 -12.04 7.94
C TRP A 116 -11.65 -12.09 6.41
N LEU A 117 -12.64 -12.79 5.83
CA LEU A 117 -12.79 -12.88 4.37
C LEU A 117 -12.98 -11.50 3.71
N MET A 118 -13.73 -10.60 4.37
CA MET A 118 -13.94 -9.24 3.91
C MET A 118 -12.63 -8.42 3.94
N ASN A 119 -11.88 -8.49 5.03
CA ASN A 119 -10.58 -7.82 5.17
C ASN A 119 -9.57 -8.33 4.14
N LEU A 120 -9.45 -9.66 3.99
CA LEU A 120 -8.62 -10.29 2.97
C LEU A 120 -9.00 -9.83 1.56
N SER A 121 -10.30 -9.74 1.27
CA SER A 121 -10.79 -9.29 -0.05
C SER A 121 -10.39 -7.83 -0.34
N VAL A 122 -10.51 -6.94 0.65
CA VAL A 122 -10.08 -5.54 0.53
C VAL A 122 -8.57 -5.47 0.31
N ASP A 123 -7.79 -6.21 1.08
CA ASP A 123 -6.33 -6.21 0.97
C ASP A 123 -5.85 -6.77 -0.38
N MET A 124 -6.55 -7.78 -0.93
CA MET A 124 -6.32 -8.29 -2.28
C MET A 124 -6.64 -7.23 -3.36
N ILE A 125 -7.73 -6.48 -3.23
CA ILE A 125 -8.08 -5.41 -4.17
C ILE A 125 -6.98 -4.34 -4.18
N ILE A 126 -6.51 -3.92 -3.00
CA ILE A 126 -5.43 -2.94 -2.86
C ILE A 126 -4.14 -3.50 -3.44
N PHE A 127 -3.81 -4.77 -3.17
CA PHE A 127 -2.63 -5.41 -3.72
C PHE A 127 -2.67 -5.47 -5.26
N PHE A 128 -3.82 -5.80 -5.85
CA PHE A 128 -4.01 -5.75 -7.30
C PHE A 128 -3.84 -4.33 -7.86
N ALA A 129 -4.35 -3.31 -7.16
CA ALA A 129 -4.16 -1.92 -7.55
C ALA A 129 -2.67 -1.53 -7.55
N ILE A 130 -1.92 -1.94 -6.53
CA ILE A 130 -0.47 -1.74 -6.44
C ILE A 130 0.24 -2.43 -7.60
N ILE A 131 -0.06 -3.70 -7.86
CA ILE A 131 0.51 -4.46 -8.98
C ILE A 131 0.23 -3.78 -10.32
N GLN A 132 -0.98 -3.27 -10.55
CA GLN A 132 -1.31 -2.59 -11.81
C GLN A 132 -0.51 -1.29 -12.00
N VAL A 133 -0.26 -0.54 -10.93
CA VAL A 133 0.60 0.65 -10.96
C VAL A 133 2.06 0.23 -11.22
N CYS A 134 2.54 -0.80 -10.52
CA CYS A 134 3.92 -1.28 -10.63
C CYS A 134 4.22 -1.93 -11.99
N GLY A 135 3.34 -2.80 -12.48
CA GLY A 135 3.50 -3.54 -13.73
C GLY A 135 3.47 -2.68 -14.98
N LYS A 136 2.92 -1.46 -14.90
CA LYS A 136 2.98 -0.47 -16.00
C LYS A 136 4.30 0.30 -16.05
N ALA A 137 4.99 0.44 -14.93
CA ALA A 137 6.23 1.21 -14.82
C ALA A 137 7.50 0.33 -14.75
N LEU A 138 7.35 -0.99 -14.55
CA LEU A 138 8.43 -1.98 -14.61
C LEU A 138 8.65 -2.59 -16.01
N LYS A 139 7.75 -2.34 -16.96
CA LYS A 139 7.95 -2.64 -18.39
C LYS A 139 8.83 -1.58 -19.04
#